data_AF-A0A3M9MRH7-F1
#
_entry.id   AF-A0A3M9MRH7-F1
#
_cell.length_a   1.000
_cell.length_b   1.000
_cell.length_c   1.000
_cell.angle_alpha   90.00
_cell.angle_beta   90.00
_cell.angle_gamma   90.00
#
_symmetry.space_group_name_H-M   'P 1'
#
loop_
_entity.id
_entity.type
_entity.pdbx_description
1 polymer ?
#
loop_
_entity_poly.entity_id
_entity_poly.type
_entity_poly.pdbx_seq_one_letter_code
_entity_poly.pdbx_strand_id
1 'polypeptide(L)'
;MLEVLHSDRYERGEGVEEVLSITDQYRKLLTDRLSPEDTEGYQCILWNLDSLHQEANNMLHNPNHDLFLYLKAYHTLRDNLQNMFPSCQMIAM
;
A
#
# COMPACT_ATOMS: atom_id res chain seq x y z
N MET A 1 -12.04 1.57 -5.06
CA MET A 1 -11.27 1.84 -3.81
C MET A 1 -9.89 1.17 -3.81
N LEU A 2 -9.78 -0.11 -4.21
CA LEU A 2 -8.49 -0.76 -4.55
C LEU A 2 -7.84 -0.21 -5.84
N GLU A 3 -8.64 0.42 -6.71
CA GLU A 3 -8.20 1.01 -7.98
C GLU A 3 -7.10 2.06 -7.81
N VAL A 4 -6.97 2.67 -6.62
CA VAL A 4 -5.94 3.66 -6.30
C VAL A 4 -4.54 3.04 -6.38
N LEU A 5 -4.36 1.81 -5.88
CA LEU A 5 -3.08 1.08 -5.95
C LEU A 5 -2.79 0.48 -7.34
N HIS A 6 -3.75 0.57 -8.27
CA HIS A 6 -3.65 -0.02 -9.62
C HIS A 6 -3.70 1.04 -10.74
N SER A 7 -3.84 2.32 -10.41
CA SER A 7 -3.98 3.40 -11.39
C SER A 7 -2.62 3.99 -11.80
N ASP A 8 -2.36 4.04 -13.12
CA ASP A 8 -1.27 4.81 -13.74
C ASP A 8 -1.63 6.29 -13.95
N ARG A 9 -2.85 6.71 -13.60
CA ARG A 9 -3.23 8.12 -13.63
C ARG A 9 -2.78 8.77 -12.33
N TYR A 10 -1.96 9.81 -12.45
CA TYR A 10 -1.67 10.79 -11.39
C TYR A 10 -2.95 11.56 -11.03
N GLU A 11 -3.93 10.88 -10.44
CA GLU A 11 -5.12 11.50 -9.87
C GLU A 11 -4.76 11.97 -8.47
N ARG A 12 -4.60 13.30 -8.34
CA ARG A 12 -4.56 14.10 -7.10
C ARG A 12 -3.65 13.52 -6.01
N GLY A 13 -2.49 14.15 -5.78
CA GLY A 13 -1.55 13.75 -4.72
C GLY A 13 -2.29 13.29 -3.46
N GLU A 14 -2.26 11.98 -3.23
CA GLU A 14 -3.04 11.33 -2.18
C GLU A 14 -2.68 11.99 -0.85
N GLY A 15 -3.69 12.34 -0.07
CA GLY A 15 -3.44 12.84 1.27
C GLY A 15 -2.72 11.76 2.06
N VAL A 16 -1.67 12.12 2.81
CA VAL A 16 -0.98 11.19 3.72
C VAL A 16 -1.97 10.45 4.63
N GLU A 17 -3.06 11.14 5.04
CA GLU A 17 -4.18 10.60 5.82
C GLU A 17 -4.99 9.52 5.06
N GLU A 18 -5.16 9.67 3.75
CA GLU A 18 -5.83 8.68 2.91
C GLU A 18 -5.00 7.41 2.80
N VAL A 19 -3.67 7.55 2.67
CA VAL A 19 -2.74 6.41 2.66
C VAL A 19 -2.75 5.65 3.99
N LEU A 20 -2.82 6.36 5.13
CA LEU A 20 -3.01 5.72 6.44
C LEU A 20 -4.32 4.91 6.49
N SER A 21 -5.43 5.51 6.03
CA SER A 21 -6.73 4.83 5.99
C SER A 21 -6.73 3.59 5.09
N ILE A 22 -6.09 3.67 3.91
CA ILE A 22 -5.98 2.55 2.97
C ILE A 22 -5.14 1.42 3.57
N THR A 23 -3.96 1.75 4.12
CA THR A 23 -3.06 0.74 4.69
C THR A 23 -3.72 -0.01 5.85
N ASP A 24 -4.45 0.67 6.73
CA ASP A 24 -5.20 0.05 7.83
C ASP A 24 -6.32 -0.88 7.33
N GLN A 25 -7.13 -0.42 6.37
CA GLN A 25 -8.21 -1.21 5.79
C GLN A 25 -7.67 -2.46 5.10
N TYR A 26 -6.58 -2.32 4.35
CA TYR A 26 -5.99 -3.41 3.58
C TYR A 26 -5.32 -4.43 4.48
N ARG A 27 -4.60 -3.97 5.51
CA ARG A 27 -4.03 -4.82 6.56
C ARG A 27 -5.10 -5.63 7.27
N LYS A 28 -6.21 -5.00 7.65
CA LYS A 28 -7.34 -5.69 8.29
C LYS A 28 -7.95 -6.74 7.36
N LEU A 29 -8.19 -6.39 6.09
CA LEU A 29 -8.74 -7.30 5.10
C LEU A 29 -7.84 -8.52 4.86
N LEU A 30 -6.53 -8.32 4.81
CA LEU A 30 -5.57 -9.42 4.68
C LEU A 30 -5.58 -10.29 5.93
N THR A 31 -5.53 -9.69 7.13
CA THR A 31 -5.53 -10.44 8.40
C THR A 31 -6.82 -11.25 8.60
N ASP A 32 -7.97 -10.73 8.18
CA ASP A 32 -9.28 -11.39 8.30
C ASP A 32 -9.46 -12.53 7.28
N ARG A 33 -8.70 -12.53 6.17
CA ARG A 33 -8.84 -13.48 5.07
C ARG A 33 -7.72 -14.52 5.00
N LEU A 34 -6.59 -14.29 5.65
CA LEU A 34 -5.44 -15.18 5.60
C LEU A 34 -5.56 -16.30 6.62
N SER A 35 -5.42 -17.54 6.15
CA SER A 35 -5.14 -18.67 7.03
C SER A 35 -3.66 -18.59 7.45
N PRO A 36 -3.26 -18.97 8.69
CA PRO A 36 -1.85 -18.93 9.11
C PRO A 36 -0.89 -19.77 8.24
N GLU A 37 -1.42 -20.59 7.33
CA GLU A 37 -0.68 -21.42 6.38
C GLU A 37 -0.39 -20.71 5.04
N ASP A 38 -0.91 -19.49 4.85
CA ASP A 38 -0.76 -18.73 3.61
C ASP A 38 0.64 -18.12 3.48
N THR A 39 1.43 -18.82 2.65
CA THR A 39 2.60 -18.44 1.84
C THR A 39 3.31 -17.09 2.09
N GLU A 40 4.65 -17.17 2.12
CA GLU A 40 5.66 -16.09 2.19
C GLU A 40 5.29 -14.78 1.46
N GLY A 41 4.56 -14.86 0.33
CA GLY A 41 4.10 -13.69 -0.40
C GLY A 41 3.16 -12.77 0.40
N TYR A 42 2.23 -13.32 1.19
CA TYR A 42 1.31 -12.51 1.98
C TYR A 42 2.00 -11.80 3.15
N GLN A 43 2.97 -12.47 3.77
CA GLN A 43 3.82 -11.86 4.79
C GLN A 43 4.63 -10.70 4.20
N CYS A 44 5.13 -10.85 2.97
CA CYS A 44 5.80 -9.77 2.25
C CYS A 44 4.87 -8.57 2.01
N ILE A 45 3.60 -8.79 1.61
CA ILE A 45 2.63 -7.69 1.43
C ILE A 45 2.32 -6.98 2.75
N LEU A 46 2.09 -7.74 3.83
CA LEU A 46 1.86 -7.18 5.17
C LEU A 46 3.04 -6.31 5.63
N TRP A 47 4.27 -6.78 5.43
CA TRP A 47 5.47 -6.00 5.74
C TRP A 47 5.52 -4.67 4.97
N ASN A 48 5.23 -4.70 3.67
CA ASN A 48 5.25 -3.49 2.84
C ASN A 48 4.12 -2.52 3.19
N LEU A 49 2.95 -3.03 3.60
CA LEU A 49 1.85 -2.23 4.13
C LEU A 49 2.24 -1.53 5.43
N ASP A 50 2.81 -2.27 6.38
CA ASP A 50 3.26 -1.73 7.67
C ASP A 50 4.35 -0.67 7.46
N SER A 51 5.25 -0.90 6.51
CA SER A 51 6.30 0.06 6.13
C SER A 51 5.70 1.35 5.55
N LEU A 52 4.76 1.25 4.61
CA LEU A 52 4.08 2.42 4.05
C LEU A 52 3.29 3.18 5.11
N HIS A 53 2.57 2.47 5.98
CA HIS A 53 1.81 3.07 7.07
C HIS A 53 2.74 3.88 7.99
N GLN A 54 3.88 3.30 8.38
CA GLN A 54 4.85 3.98 9.22
C GLN A 54 5.41 5.24 8.55
N GLU A 55 5.78 5.17 7.27
CA GLU A 55 6.32 6.34 6.56
C GLU A 55 5.27 7.43 6.33
N ALA A 56 4.02 7.05 6.05
CA ALA A 56 2.91 8.00 5.99
C ALA A 56 2.69 8.68 7.35
N ASN A 57 2.73 7.91 8.44
CA ASN A 57 2.59 8.43 9.79
C ASN A 57 3.73 9.42 10.13
N ASN A 58 4.96 9.10 9.72
CA ASN A 58 6.12 9.98 9.87
C ASN A 58 5.94 11.30 9.10
N MET A 59 5.46 11.26 7.86
CA MET A 59 5.17 12.45 7.04
C MET A 59 4.08 13.34 7.67
N LEU A 60 3.07 12.75 8.30
CA LEU A 60 1.99 13.50 8.96
C LEU A 60 2.49 14.26 10.20
N HIS A 61 3.37 13.64 10.99
CA HIS A 61 3.87 14.21 12.24
C HIS A 61 5.15 15.05 12.08
N ASN A 62 5.86 14.88 10.97
CA ASN A 62 7.07 15.62 10.66
C ASN A 62 7.06 16.07 9.19
N PRO A 63 6.74 17.35 8.91
CA PRO A 63 6.71 17.86 7.53
C PRO A 63 8.08 17.92 6.85
N ASN A 64 9.18 17.73 7.61
CA ASN A 64 10.54 17.60 7.07
C ASN A 64 10.98 16.13 6.95
N HIS A 65 10.07 15.18 7.20
CA HIS A 65 10.36 13.77 7.00
C HIS A 65 10.68 13.51 5.53
N ASP A 66 11.53 12.50 5.30
CA ASP A 66 12.06 12.24 3.98
C ASP A 66 10.96 11.73 3.04
N LEU A 67 10.49 12.62 2.16
CA LEU A 67 9.54 12.31 1.10
C LEU A 67 10.01 11.12 0.24
N PHE A 68 11.31 10.94 0.08
CA PHE A 68 11.86 9.81 -0.67
C PHE A 68 11.54 8.46 -0.01
N LEU A 69 11.62 8.36 1.31
CA LEU A 69 11.30 7.11 2.03
C LEU A 69 9.83 6.75 1.88
N TYR A 70 8.95 7.75 2.01
CA TYR A 70 7.52 7.58 1.78
C TYR A 70 7.22 7.09 0.36
N LEU A 71 7.75 7.78 -0.66
CA LEU A 71 7.53 7.40 -2.06
C LEU A 71 8.11 6.03 -2.38
N LYS A 72 9.28 5.69 -1.83
CA LYS A 72 9.88 4.37 -1.98
C LYS A 72 9.00 3.28 -1.39
N ALA A 73 8.48 3.47 -0.18
CA ALA A 73 7.59 2.50 0.46
C ALA A 73 6.30 2.30 -0.36
N TYR A 74 5.72 3.40 -0.86
CA TYR A 74 4.53 3.38 -1.70
C TYR A 74 4.75 2.59 -2.98
N HIS A 75 5.80 2.91 -3.74
CA HIS A 75 6.13 2.21 -4.98
C HIS A 75 6.47 0.74 -4.74
N THR A 76 7.20 0.42 -3.67
CA THR A 76 7.53 -0.97 -3.33
C THR A 76 6.27 -1.80 -3.07
N LEU A 77 5.30 -1.26 -2.32
CA LEU A 77 4.03 -1.94 -2.09
C LEU A 77 3.26 -2.12 -3.40
N ARG A 78 3.16 -1.07 -4.21
CA ARG A 78 2.46 -1.09 -5.50
C ARG A 78 3.03 -2.17 -6.42
N ASP A 79 4.35 -2.20 -6.59
CA ASP A 79 5.03 -3.15 -7.47
C ASP A 79 4.84 -4.59 -6.98
N ASN A 80 4.89 -4.82 -5.66
CA ASN A 80 4.64 -6.15 -5.08
C ASN A 80 3.19 -6.61 -5.28
N LEU A 81 2.22 -5.71 -5.14
CA LEU A 81 0.80 -6.03 -5.41
C LEU A 81 0.55 -6.34 -6.89
N GLN A 82 1.17 -5.59 -7.80
CA GLN A 82 1.09 -5.87 -9.23
C GLN A 82 1.70 -7.22 -9.61
N ASN A 83 2.82 -7.59 -8.99
CA ASN A 83 3.49 -8.86 -9.24
C ASN A 83 2.73 -10.07 -8.66
N MET A 84 2.09 -9.93 -7.49
CA MET A 84 1.31 -11.02 -6.88
C MET A 84 -0.10 -11.16 -7.42
N PHE A 85 -0.72 -10.05 -7.85
CA PHE A 85 -2.08 -10.02 -8.37
C PHE A 85 -2.15 -9.35 -9.76
N PRO A 86 -1.50 -9.92 -10.79
CA PRO A 86 -1.44 -9.34 -12.13
C PRO A 86 -2.83 -9.17 -12.77
N SER A 87 -3.82 -9.95 -12.35
CA SER A 87 -5.20 -9.89 -12.86
C SER A 87 -6.03 -8.68 -12.38
N CYS A 88 -5.56 -7.90 -11.38
CA CYS A 88 -6.23 -6.65 -10.98
C CYS A 88 -6.02 -5.50 -11.99
N GLN A 89 -5.18 -5.68 -13.02
CA GLN A 89 -4.99 -4.69 -14.10
C GLN A 89 -6.23 -4.50 -15.00
N MET A 90 -7.25 -5.38 -14.94
CA MET A 90 -8.38 -5.34 -15.88
C MET A 90 -9.59 -4.48 -15.47
N ILE A 91 -9.59 -3.80 -14.31
CA ILE A 91 -10.76 -3.00 -13.87
C ILE A 91 -10.62 -1.51 -14.24
N ALA A 92 -9.46 -1.07 -14.75
CA ALA A 92 -9.23 0.31 -15.18
C ALA A 92 -9.43 0.54 -16.70
N MET A 93 -10.34 -0.22 -17.34
CA MET A 93 -10.75 0.01 -18.75
C MET A 93 -12.16 0.59 -18.83
#